data_AF-A0A7J4GQ54-F1
#
_entry.id   AF-A0A7J4GQ54-F1
#
_cell.length_a   1.000
_cell.length_b   1.000
_cell.length_c   1.000
_cell.angle_alpha   90.00
_cell.angle_beta   90.00
_cell.angle_gamma   90.00
#
_symmetry.space_group_name_H-M   'P 1'
#
loop_
_entity.id
_entity.type
_entity.pdbx_description
1 polymer ?
#
loop_
_entity_poly.entity_id
_entity_poly.type
_entity_poly.pdbx_seq_one_letter_code
_entity_poly.pdbx_strand_id
1 'polypeptide(L)'
;MLSEEEIVIQLAPHQEARKLGIGKVIWRELTAGVGVWGSMRPLVAIILAAVPLFFLGQHFNREHQKAVDWTLIQVPLSFTVILWIGLWGWSIVDAWQVANAKVVKKRNKHLGI
;
A
#
# COMPACT_ATOMS: atom_id res chain seq x y z
N MET A 1 -10.45 -46.25 -39.40
CA MET A 1 -9.64 -45.82 -38.24
C MET A 1 -9.61 -44.31 -38.23
N LEU A 2 -10.52 -43.70 -37.49
CA LEU A 2 -10.51 -42.29 -37.11
C LEU A 2 -10.70 -42.32 -35.59
N SER A 3 -9.64 -42.00 -34.86
CA SER A 3 -9.66 -41.91 -33.41
C SER A 3 -10.48 -40.70 -33.00
N GLU A 4 -11.59 -40.94 -32.30
CA GLU A 4 -12.32 -39.87 -31.63
C GLU A 4 -11.46 -39.37 -30.47
N GLU A 5 -10.70 -38.30 -30.71
CA GLU A 5 -10.19 -37.48 -29.62
C GLU A 5 -11.40 -36.78 -28.99
N GLU A 6 -11.96 -37.43 -27.98
CA GLU A 6 -12.89 -36.84 -27.04
C GLU A 6 -12.18 -35.64 -26.39
N ILE A 7 -12.42 -34.45 -26.94
CA ILE A 7 -12.04 -33.19 -26.30
C ILE A 7 -12.88 -33.10 -25.04
N VAL A 8 -12.35 -33.67 -23.95
CA VAL A 8 -12.88 -33.51 -22.60
C VAL A 8 -12.63 -32.05 -22.23
N ILE A 9 -13.60 -31.19 -22.55
CA ILE A 9 -13.68 -29.83 -22.07
C ILE A 9 -13.89 -29.94 -20.56
N GLN A 10 -12.80 -29.93 -19.79
CA GLN A 10 -12.88 -29.62 -18.36
C GLN A 10 -13.42 -28.19 -18.24
N LEU A 11 -14.74 -28.09 -18.10
CA LEU A 11 -15.41 -26.87 -17.70
C LEU A 11 -14.78 -26.46 -16.38
N ALA A 12 -13.99 -25.38 -16.40
CA ALA A 12 -13.50 -24.76 -15.18
C ALA A 12 -14.70 -24.61 -14.24
N PRO A 13 -14.61 -25.04 -12.96
CA PRO A 13 -15.75 -25.07 -12.08
C PRO A 13 -16.43 -23.72 -12.14
N HIS A 14 -17.71 -23.73 -12.49
CA HIS A 14 -18.58 -22.57 -12.52
C HIS A 14 -18.45 -21.91 -11.15
N GLN A 15 -17.57 -20.91 -11.06
CA GLN A 15 -17.41 -20.09 -9.87
C GLN A 15 -18.77 -19.41 -9.75
N GLU A 16 -19.62 -19.92 -8.86
CA GLU A 16 -20.85 -19.26 -8.49
C GLU A 16 -20.51 -17.79 -8.35
N ALA A 17 -21.19 -16.95 -9.13
CA ALA A 17 -21.07 -15.51 -9.05
C ALA A 17 -21.62 -15.09 -7.69
N ARG A 18 -20.83 -15.33 -6.65
CA ARG A 18 -21.04 -14.79 -5.33
C ARG A 18 -21.14 -13.30 -5.57
N LYS A 19 -22.29 -12.72 -5.27
CA LYS A 19 -22.53 -11.27 -5.26
C LYS A 19 -21.57 -10.63 -4.25
N LEU A 20 -20.28 -10.66 -4.53
CA LEU A 20 -19.28 -9.83 -3.93
C LEU A 20 -19.69 -8.45 -4.38
N GLY A 21 -20.10 -7.61 -3.41
CA GLY A 21 -20.44 -6.22 -3.71
C GLY A 21 -19.33 -5.61 -4.57
N ILE A 22 -19.71 -4.81 -5.56
CA ILE A 22 -18.82 -4.25 -6.60
C ILE A 22 -17.53 -3.69 -5.97
N GLY A 23 -17.62 -3.04 -4.81
CA GLY A 23 -16.47 -2.53 -4.06
C GLY A 23 -15.46 -3.60 -3.61
N LYS A 24 -15.89 -4.81 -3.23
CA LYS A 24 -14.99 -5.92 -2.85
C LYS A 24 -14.30 -6.54 -4.06
N VAL A 25 -14.96 -6.52 -5.22
CA VAL A 25 -14.34 -6.93 -6.49
C VAL A 25 -13.29 -5.91 -6.92
N ILE A 26 -13.61 -4.61 -6.90
CA ILE A 26 -12.66 -3.53 -7.17
C ILE A 26 -11.47 -3.60 -6.20
N TRP A 27 -11.73 -3.78 -4.91
CA TRP A 27 -10.68 -3.91 -3.91
C TRP A 27 -9.78 -5.11 -4.19
N ARG A 28 -10.36 -6.26 -4.51
CA ARG A 28 -9.60 -7.46 -4.87
C ARG A 28 -8.78 -7.24 -6.14
N GLU A 29 -9.33 -6.58 -7.16
CA GLU A 29 -8.61 -6.34 -8.41
C GLU A 29 -7.45 -5.34 -8.22
N LEU A 30 -7.68 -4.28 -7.44
CA LEU A 30 -6.65 -3.31 -7.06
C LEU A 30 -5.55 -3.94 -6.19
N THR A 31 -5.87 -4.91 -5.34
CA THR A 31 -4.90 -5.53 -4.41
C THR A 31 -4.27 -6.81 -4.95
N ALA A 32 -4.93 -7.54 -5.85
CA ALA A 32 -4.44 -8.77 -6.47
C ALA A 32 -3.60 -8.52 -7.74
N GLY A 33 -3.76 -7.35 -8.37
CA GLY A 33 -3.17 -7.05 -9.66
C GLY A 33 -1.74 -6.50 -9.59
N VAL A 34 -0.76 -7.37 -9.88
CA VAL A 34 0.59 -6.99 -10.35
C VAL A 34 0.53 -5.96 -11.50
N GLY A 35 -0.58 -5.90 -12.25
CA GLY A 35 -0.79 -4.96 -13.37
C GLY A 35 -1.04 -3.50 -12.97
N VAL A 36 -1.82 -3.21 -11.93
CA VAL A 36 -2.10 -1.81 -11.50
C VAL A 36 -0.90 -1.24 -10.74
N TRP A 37 -0.31 -2.03 -9.84
CA TRP A 37 0.91 -1.62 -9.13
C TRP A 37 2.13 -1.58 -10.06
N GLY A 38 2.20 -2.49 -11.04
CA GLY A 38 3.25 -2.52 -12.06
C GLY A 38 3.19 -1.34 -13.03
N SER A 39 1.99 -0.92 -13.45
CA SER A 39 1.80 0.27 -14.30
C SER A 39 1.97 1.59 -13.55
N MET A 40 1.85 1.58 -12.21
CA MET A 40 2.13 2.75 -11.37
C MET A 40 3.64 3.01 -11.19
N ARG A 41 4.48 2.00 -11.41
CA ARG A 41 5.96 2.12 -11.32
C ARG A 41 6.54 3.27 -12.15
N PRO A 42 6.19 3.49 -13.43
CA PRO A 42 6.67 4.64 -14.20
C PRO A 42 6.15 5.98 -13.64
N LEU A 43 4.92 6.05 -13.14
CA LEU A 43 4.40 7.28 -12.52
C LEU A 43 5.18 7.63 -11.24
N VAL A 44 5.44 6.64 -10.40
CA VAL A 44 6.28 6.79 -9.20
C VAL A 44 7.70 7.21 -9.59
N ALA A 45 8.28 6.58 -10.62
CA ALA A 45 9.61 6.94 -11.11
C ALA A 45 9.67 8.39 -11.63
N ILE A 46 8.65 8.86 -12.36
CA ILE A 46 8.56 10.24 -12.84
C ILE A 46 8.47 11.22 -11.67
N ILE A 47 7.63 10.92 -10.66
CA ILE A 47 7.50 11.76 -9.46
C ILE A 47 8.83 11.83 -8.71
N LEU A 48 9.48 10.67 -8.49
CA LEU A 48 10.78 10.61 -7.82
C LEU A 48 11.87 11.33 -8.60
N ALA A 49 11.86 11.25 -9.93
CA ALA A 49 12.78 11.97 -10.80
C ALA A 49 12.51 13.48 -10.83
N ALA A 50 11.26 13.91 -10.63
CA ALA A 50 10.90 15.32 -10.56
C ALA A 50 11.48 16.03 -9.32
N VAL A 51 11.69 15.30 -8.22
CA VAL A 51 12.26 15.84 -6.97
C VAL A 51 13.61 16.54 -7.21
N PRO A 52 14.67 15.87 -7.72
CA PRO A 52 15.93 16.55 -8.01
C PRO A 52 15.83 17.58 -9.13
N LEU A 53 14.94 17.40 -10.12
CA LEU A 53 14.75 18.37 -11.20
C LEU A 53 14.18 19.69 -10.72
N PHE A 54 13.32 19.69 -9.68
CA PHE A 54 12.86 20.91 -9.03
C PHE A 54 14.02 21.70 -8.41
N PHE A 55 14.98 21.01 -7.79
CA PHE A 55 16.18 21.65 -7.25
C PHE A 55 17.14 22.15 -8.35
N LEU A 56 17.31 21.40 -9.44
CA LEU A 56 18.10 21.83 -10.60
C LEU A 56 17.48 23.04 -11.33
N GLY A 57 16.15 23.08 -11.48
CA GLY A 57 15.47 24.23 -12.08
C GLY A 57 15.72 25.54 -11.31
N GLN A 58 15.83 25.45 -10.00
CA GLN A 58 16.21 26.59 -9.16
C GLN A 58 17.70 26.96 -9.28
N HIS A 59 18.59 25.98 -9.50
CA HIS A 59 20.01 26.20 -9.81
C HIS A 59 20.19 27.03 -11.10
N PHE A 60 19.39 26.77 -12.14
CA PHE A 60 19.43 27.54 -13.38
C PHE A 60 18.83 28.95 -13.27
N ASN A 61 17.92 29.21 -12.32
CA ASN A 61 17.35 30.54 -12.08
C ASN A 61 18.28 31.47 -11.25
N ARG A 62 19.52 31.06 -10.95
CA ARG A 62 20.52 31.78 -10.12
C ARG A 62 20.08 32.15 -8.70
N GLU A 63 18.98 31.57 -8.23
CA GLU A 63 18.38 31.80 -6.91
C GLU A 63 18.83 30.72 -5.92
N HIS A 64 20.14 30.49 -5.83
CA HIS A 64 20.71 29.43 -4.98
C HIS A 64 20.34 29.59 -3.51
N GLN A 65 20.16 30.81 -3.03
CA GLN A 65 19.69 31.08 -1.66
C GLN A 65 18.26 30.56 -1.45
N LYS A 66 17.34 30.86 -2.38
CA LYS A 66 15.95 30.36 -2.29
C LYS A 66 15.88 28.83 -2.37
N ALA A 67 16.75 28.19 -3.15
CA ALA A 67 16.82 26.73 -3.23
C ALA A 67 17.28 26.11 -1.90
N VAL A 68 18.29 26.71 -1.26
CA VAL A 68 18.77 26.28 0.05
C VAL A 68 17.71 26.50 1.12
N ASP A 69 17.05 27.66 1.14
CA ASP A 69 15.98 27.98 2.09
C ASP A 69 14.80 27.01 1.95
N TRP A 70 14.41 26.68 0.72
CA TRP A 70 13.39 25.68 0.44
C TRP A 70 13.82 24.27 0.84
N THR A 71 15.08 23.89 0.63
CA THR A 71 15.59 22.58 1.07
C THR A 71 15.64 22.48 2.59
N LEU A 72 16.01 23.57 3.26
CA LEU A 72 16.13 23.62 4.71
C LEU A 72 14.78 23.39 5.40
N ILE A 73 13.68 23.90 4.84
CA ILE A 73 12.33 23.64 5.36
C ILE A 73 11.82 22.22 5.05
N GLN A 74 12.36 21.55 4.02
CA GLN A 74 12.01 20.14 3.72
C GLN A 74 12.54 19.17 4.77
N VAL A 75 13.65 19.48 5.48
CA VAL A 75 14.23 18.57 6.49
C VAL A 75 13.26 18.36 7.68
N PRO A 76 12.75 19.41 8.35
CA PRO A 76 11.72 19.24 9.38
C PRO A 76 10.43 18.61 8.86
N LEU A 77 10.00 19.00 7.66
CA LEU A 77 8.76 18.50 7.06
C LEU A 77 8.84 17.00 6.77
N SER A 78 9.93 16.56 6.14
CA SER A 78 10.17 15.14 5.82
C SER A 78 10.26 14.30 7.09
N PHE A 79 10.94 14.81 8.12
CA PHE A 79 11.03 14.14 9.41
C PHE A 79 9.65 13.98 10.04
N THR A 80 8.79 14.99 9.96
CA THR A 80 7.40 14.94 10.46
C THR A 80 6.58 13.87 9.73
N VAL A 81 6.68 13.79 8.40
CA VAL A 81 5.96 12.78 7.60
C VAL A 81 6.43 11.37 7.94
N ILE A 82 7.74 11.14 8.02
CA ILE A 82 8.32 9.83 8.35
C ILE A 82 7.91 9.40 9.76
N LEU A 83 8.03 10.30 10.74
CA LEU A 83 7.60 10.04 12.12
C LEU A 83 6.11 9.74 12.19
N TRP A 84 5.28 10.48 11.45
CA TRP A 84 3.85 10.24 11.42
C TRP A 84 3.51 8.82 10.92
N ILE A 85 4.15 8.36 9.83
CA ILE A 85 3.98 6.98 9.34
C ILE A 85 4.44 5.96 10.38
N GLY A 86 5.59 6.21 11.04
CA GLY A 86 6.11 5.35 12.10
C GLY A 86 5.15 5.26 13.30
N LEU A 87 4.66 6.39 13.79
CA LEU A 87 3.71 6.47 14.90
C LEU A 87 2.35 5.86 14.55
N TRP A 88 1.89 6.06 13.31
CA TRP A 88 0.67 5.42 12.81
C TRP A 88 0.82 3.90 12.79
N GLY A 89 1.93 3.37 12.26
CA GLY A 89 2.24 1.95 12.30
C GLY A 89 2.35 1.40 13.73
N TRP A 90 3.00 2.15 14.61
CA TRP A 90 3.08 1.83 16.04
C TRP A 90 1.69 1.76 16.69
N SER A 91 0.79 2.69 16.37
CA SER A 91 -0.57 2.72 16.91
C SER A 91 -1.36 1.45 16.58
N ILE A 92 -1.16 0.85 15.40
CA ILE A 92 -1.79 -0.42 15.03
C ILE A 92 -1.29 -1.55 15.94
N VAL A 93 0.03 -1.62 16.16
CA VAL A 93 0.64 -2.63 17.03
C VAL A 93 0.18 -2.45 18.48
N ASP A 94 0.15 -1.22 18.96
CA ASP A 94 -0.34 -0.87 20.30
C ASP A 94 -1.80 -1.31 20.49
N ALA A 95 -2.68 -0.98 19.54
CA ALA A 95 -4.08 -1.38 19.58
C ALA A 95 -4.25 -2.91 19.59
N TRP A 96 -3.43 -3.63 18.83
CA TRP A 96 -3.41 -5.10 18.82
C TRP A 96 -2.96 -5.69 20.16
N GLN A 97 -1.90 -5.16 20.77
CA GLN A 97 -1.44 -5.60 22.08
C GLN A 97 -2.50 -5.35 23.17
N VAL A 98 -3.12 -4.17 23.18
CA VAL A 98 -4.21 -3.82 24.11
C VAL A 98 -5.41 -4.75 23.93
N ALA A 99 -5.77 -5.09 22.70
CA ALA A 99 -6.85 -6.04 22.41
C ALA A 99 -6.52 -7.45 22.95
N ASN A 100 -5.30 -7.94 22.71
CA ASN A 100 -4.85 -9.24 23.20
C ASN A 100 -4.84 -9.30 24.73
N ALA A 101 -4.35 -8.25 25.40
CA ALA A 101 -4.36 -8.16 26.85
C ALA A 101 -5.79 -8.23 27.42
N LYS A 102 -6.77 -7.58 26.77
CA LYS A 102 -8.19 -7.68 27.17
C LYS A 102 -8.74 -9.09 27.01
N VAL A 103 -8.41 -9.80 25.92
CA VAL A 103 -8.84 -11.19 25.69
C VAL A 103 -8.24 -12.12 26.74
N VAL A 104 -6.95 -12.00 27.02
CA VAL A 104 -6.25 -12.79 28.06
C VAL A 104 -6.88 -12.54 29.43
N LYS A 105 -7.10 -11.28 29.80
CA LYS A 105 -7.74 -10.93 31.08
C LYS A 105 -9.15 -11.51 31.20
N LYS A 106 -9.96 -11.43 30.13
CA LYS A 106 -11.30 -12.02 30.09
C LYS A 106 -11.26 -13.54 30.24
N ARG A 107 -10.33 -14.20 29.55
CA ARG A 107 -10.11 -15.65 29.63
C ARG A 107 -9.70 -16.06 31.05
N ASN A 108 -8.72 -15.39 31.64
CA ASN A 108 -8.23 -15.71 32.99
C ASN A 108 -9.35 -15.54 34.04
N LYS A 109 -10.12 -14.46 33.96
CA LYS A 109 -11.32 -14.26 34.81
C LYS A 109 -12.34 -15.40 34.68
N HIS A 110 -12.54 -15.92 33.46
CA HIS A 110 -13.43 -17.07 33.24
C HIS A 110 -12.85 -18.39 33.79
N LEU A 111 -11.52 -18.52 33.85
CA LEU A 111 -10.82 -19.70 34.35
C LEU A 111 -10.53 -19.63 35.86
N GLY A 112 -10.86 -18.52 36.54
CA GLY A 112 -10.67 -18.37 37.98
C GLY A 112 -9.20 -18.21 38.42
N ILE A 113 -8.31 -17.84 37.48
CA ILE A 113 -6.87 -17.57 37.69
C ILE A 113 -6.52 -16.10 37.42
#